data_AF-A0A496YT64-F1
#
_entry.id   AF-A0A496YT64-F1
#
_cell.length_a   1.000
_cell.length_b   1.000
_cell.length_c   1.000
_cell.angle_alpha   90.00
_cell.angle_beta   90.00
_cell.angle_gamma   90.00
#
_symmetry.space_group_name_H-M   'P 1'
#
loop_
_entity.id
_entity.type
_entity.pdbx_description
1 polymer ?
#
loop_
_entity_poly.entity_id
_entity_poly.type
_entity_poly.pdbx_seq_one_letter_code
_entity_poly.pdbx_strand_id
1 'polypeptide(L)' 'MSHYIVCHQKRNNPRMDVRVCEKKCPLKEECKEYLSSRKAVVENQNATSVQELQAIHLEAA' A
#
# COMPACT_ATOMS: atom_id res chain seq x y z
N MET A 1 6.96 2.01 6.46
CA MET A 1 5.97 1.34 7.35
C MET A 1 5.66 -0.04 6.79
N SER A 2 5.51 -1.06 7.64
CA SER A 2 5.11 -2.40 7.20
C SER A 2 3.59 -2.44 6.98
N HIS A 3 3.15 -2.63 5.74
CA HIS A 3 1.74 -2.75 5.39
C HIS A 3 1.33 -4.23 5.40
N TYR A 4 0.21 -4.55 6.04
CA TYR A 4 -0.31 -5.91 6.15
C TYR A 4 -1.70 -6.01 5.49
N ILE A 5 -1.95 -7.12 4.80
CA ILE A 5 -3.25 -7.47 4.20
C ILE A 5 -3.74 -8.81 4.72
N VAL A 6 -5.05 -9.01 4.69
CA VAL A 6 -5.69 -10.28 5.03
C VAL A 6 -5.84 -11.12 3.76
N CYS A 7 -5.36 -12.36 3.78
CA CYS A 7 -5.48 -13.25 2.62
C CYS A 7 -6.75 -14.11 2.72
N HIS A 8 -7.83 -13.69 2.07
CA HIS A 8 -9.10 -14.46 2.04
C HIS A 8 -9.02 -15.80 1.29
N GLN A 9 -7.93 -16.03 0.55
CA GLN A 9 -7.76 -17.27 -0.20
C GLN A 9 -7.26 -18.44 0.65
N LYS A 10 -6.73 -18.16 1.84
CA LYS A 10 -6.30 -19.18 2.79
C LYS A 10 -7.40 -19.39 3.83
N ARG A 11 -7.71 -20.64 4.17
CA ARG A 11 -8.81 -21.03 5.09
C ARG A 11 -8.84 -20.29 6.44
N ASN A 12 -7.69 -19.86 6.96
CA ASN A 12 -7.58 -19.12 8.23
C ASN A 12 -7.46 -17.59 8.07
N ASN A 13 -7.64 -17.05 6.86
CA ASN A 13 -7.52 -15.63 6.55
C ASN A 13 -6.32 -14.95 7.24
N PRO A 14 -5.08 -15.47 7.08
CA PRO A 14 -3.94 -14.94 7.80
C PRO A 14 -3.64 -13.51 7.36
N ARG A 15 -3.22 -12.68 8.32
CA ARG A 15 -2.58 -11.40 8.03
C ARG A 15 -1.16 -11.63 7.54
N MET A 16 -0.80 -11.02 6.42
CA MET A 16 0.54 -11.12 5.83
C MET A 16 1.04 -9.76 5.34
N ASP A 17 2.35 -9.56 5.39
CA ASP A 17 2.98 -8.35 4.86
C ASP A 17 2.76 -8.28 3.34
N VAL A 18 2.35 -7.11 2.84
CA VAL A 18 2.07 -6.86 1.43
C VAL A 18 3.26 -7.22 0.54
N ARG A 19 4.49 -6.97 1.00
CA ARG A 19 5.74 -7.31 0.29
C ARG A 19 5.96 -8.81 0.21
N VAL A 20 5.51 -9.56 1.23
CA VAL A 20 5.55 -11.02 1.21
C VAL A 20 4.49 -11.55 0.23
N CYS A 21 3.29 -10.96 0.22
CA CYS A 21 2.25 -11.30 -0.75
C CYS A 21 2.72 -11.06 -2.20
N GLU A 22 3.33 -9.91 -2.48
CA GLU A 22 3.87 -9.56 -3.80
C GLU A 22 4.90 -10.57 -4.32
N LYS A 23 5.82 -10.99 -3.45
CA LYS A 23 6.91 -11.90 -3.83
C LYS A 23 6.47 -13.36 -3.91
N LYS A 24 5.51 -13.79 -3.08
CA LYS A 24 5.17 -15.22 -2.91
C LYS A 24 3.83 -15.63 -3.50
N CYS A 25 2.89 -14.71 -3.73
CA CYS A 25 1.56 -15.06 -4.20
C CYS A 25 1.52 -15.10 -5.74
N PRO A 26 1.19 -16.25 -6.36
CA PRO A 26 1.05 -16.34 -7.82
C PRO A 26 -0.23 -15.66 -8.33
N LEU A 27 -1.26 -15.55 -7.49
CA LEU A 27 -2.56 -14.96 -7.84
C LEU A 27 -2.68 -13.49 -7.42
N LYS A 28 -1.54 -12.80 -7.18
CA LYS A 28 -1.56 -11.42 -6.68
C LYS A 28 -2.25 -10.44 -7.64
N GLU A 29 -2.18 -10.71 -8.94
CA GLU A 29 -2.75 -9.83 -9.97
C GLU A 29 -4.28 -9.88 -10.01
N GLU A 30 -4.88 -10.96 -9.52
CA GLU A 30 -6.32 -11.14 -9.40
C GLU A 30 -6.82 -10.90 -7.95
N CYS A 31 -5.90 -10.72 -7.00
CA CYS A 31 -6.22 -10.55 -5.59
C CYS A 31 -6.68 -9.12 -5.28
N LYS A 32 -7.98 -8.95 -5.01
CA LYS A 32 -8.60 -7.66 -4.67
C LYS A 32 -7.92 -6.95 -3.49
N GLU A 33 -7.57 -7.67 -2.44
CA GLU A 33 -6.92 -7.09 -1.25
C GLU A 33 -5.53 -6.53 -1.57
N TYR A 34 -4.73 -7.28 -2.34
CA TYR A 34 -3.41 -6.81 -2.76
C TYR A 34 -3.51 -5.59 -3.68
N LEU A 35 -4.41 -5.61 -4.68
CA LEU A 35 -4.63 -4.48 -5.57
C LEU A 35 -5.10 -3.23 -4.82
N SER A 36 -6.01 -3.37 -3.85
CA SER A 36 -6.46 -2.27 -2.99
C SER A 36 -5.32 -1.71 -2.15
N SER A 37 -4.48 -2.58 -1.57
CA SER A 37 -3.31 -2.13 -0.79
C SER A 37 -2.29 -1.38 -1.65
N ARG A 38 -2.09 -1.80 -2.90
CA ARG A 38 -1.18 -1.13 -3.84
C ARG A 38 -1.68 0.26 -4.21
N LYS A 39 -2.99 0.42 -4.44
CA LYS A 39 -3.63 1.73 -4.67
C LYS A 39 -3.46 2.65 -3.45
N ALA A 40 -3.75 2.14 -2.25
CA ALA A 40 -3.60 2.92 -1.02
C ALA A 40 -2.15 3.37 -0.75
N VAL A 41 -1.17 2.54 -1.12
CA VAL A 41 0.26 2.92 -1.04
C VAL A 41 0.60 4.00 -2.05
N VAL A 42 0.11 3.92 -3.29
CA VAL A 42 0.32 4.95 -4.31
C VAL A 42 -0.35 6.27 -3.91
N GLU A 43 -1.57 6.22 -3.39
CA GLU A 43 -2.27 7.42 -2.90
C GLU A 43 -1.57 8.03 -1.68
N ASN A 44 -1.06 7.22 -0.74
CA ASN A 44 -0.28 7.75 0.39
C ASN A 44 1.05 8.34 -0.06
N GLN A 45 1.77 7.72 -1.00
CA GLN A 45 3.01 8.29 -1.56
C GLN A 45 2.73 9.62 -2.28
N ASN A 46 1.61 9.73 -2.99
CA ASN A 46 1.22 10.96 -3.64
C ASN A 46 0.83 12.05 -2.62
N ALA A 47 0.13 11.69 -1.54
CA ALA A 47 -0.20 12.62 -0.46
C ALA A 47 1.05 13.13 0.27
N THR A 48 2.03 12.26 0.55
CA THR A 48 3.30 12.68 1.16
C THR A 48 4.12 13.58 0.22
N SER A 49 4.15 13.28 -1.07
CA SER A 49 4.87 14.08 -2.07
C SER A 49 4.24 15.48 -2.28
N VAL A 50 2.90 15.58 -2.20
CA VAL A 50 2.20 16.87 -2.30
C VAL A 50 2.35 17.70 -1.02
N GLN A 51 2.36 17.08 0.17
CA GLN A 51 2.57 17.80 1.44
C GLN A 51 3.99 18.35 1.58
N GLU A 52 5.01 17.63 1.10
CA GLU A 52 6.40 18.08 1.15
C GLU A 52 6.66 19.25 0.17
N LEU A 53 5.97 19.28 -0.98
CA LEU A 53 6.08 20.38 -1.95
C LEU A 53 5.30 21.64 -1.52
N GLN A 54 4.21 21.50 -0.78
CA GLN A 54 3.43 22.64 -0.24
C GLN A 54 4.10 23.31 0.98
N ALA A 55 4.90 22.58 1.74
CA ALA A 55 5.63 23.13 2.90
C ALA A 55 6.72 24.13 2.49
N ILE A 56 7.32 23.99 1.31
CA ILE A 56 8.45 24.82 0.85
C ILE A 56 7.99 26.22 0.39
N HIS A 57 6.70 26.43 0.08
CA HIS A 57 6.21 27.68 -0.49
C HIS A 57 5.66 28.71 0.52
N LEU A 58 5.58 28.39 1.82
CA LEU A 58 4.94 29.27 2.81
C LEU A 58 5.92 30.10 3.66
N GLU A 59 7.23 29.92 3.53
CA GLU A 59 8.24 30.64 4.34
C GLU A 59 8.79 31.93 3.69
N ALA A 60 8.23 32.36 2.54
CA ALA A 60 8.69 33.55 1.81
C ALA A 60 7.58 34.60 1.56
N ALA A 61 6.80 34.94 2.59
CA ALA A 61 5.89 36.09 2.57
C ALA A 61 6.02 36.93 3.84
#